data_AF-A0A7H9EB21-F1
#
_entry.id   AF-A0A7H9EB21-F1
#
_cell.length_a   1.000
_cell.length_b   1.000
_cell.length_c   1.000
_cell.angle_alpha   90.00
_cell.angle_beta   90.00
_cell.angle_gamma   90.00
#
_symmetry.space_group_name_H-M   'P 1'
#
loop_
_entity.id
_entity.type
_entity.pdbx_description
1 polymer ?
#
loop_
_entity_poly.entity_id
_entity_poly.type
_entity_poly.pdbx_seq_one_letter_code
_entity_poly.pdbx_strand_id
1 'polypeptide(L)'
;MYQENKDDLKQWLLSNITDLLVNEDTKPEERKILLDAKHELENGESANYVCNLIRVGLDPLSWQGKLSYDVMKFHYAITSYARPVSAKAGACGGAALGMAFSGLMGK
;
A
#
# COMPACT_ATOMS: atom_id res chain seq x y z
N MET A 1 9.13 25.90 0.00
CA MET A 1 7.97 25.15 -0.53
C MET A 1 8.28 23.68 -0.39
N TYR A 2 7.69 23.01 0.59
CA TYR A 2 7.92 21.60 0.85
C TYR A 2 7.18 20.75 -0.20
N GLN A 3 7.93 20.06 -1.08
CA GLN A 3 7.44 19.05 -2.02
C GLN A 3 7.16 17.70 -1.31
N GLU A 4 6.69 17.76 -0.06
CA GLU A 4 6.73 16.67 0.91
C GLU A 4 5.41 15.88 0.93
N ASN A 5 4.95 15.39 -0.23
CA ASN A 5 3.68 14.64 -0.26
C ASN A 5 3.51 13.63 -1.39
N LYS A 6 4.29 13.71 -2.47
CA LYS A 6 4.17 12.76 -3.61
C LYS A 6 5.28 11.72 -3.63
N ASP A 7 6.50 12.13 -3.31
CA ASP A 7 7.65 11.23 -3.29
C ASP A 7 7.61 10.28 -2.08
N ASP A 8 7.08 10.75 -0.95
CA ASP A 8 6.94 9.92 0.27
C ASP A 8 6.00 8.74 0.06
N LEU A 9 4.88 8.95 -0.66
CA LEU A 9 3.92 7.87 -0.96
C LEU A 9 4.50 6.87 -1.96
N LYS A 10 5.24 7.35 -2.97
CA LYS A 10 5.92 6.47 -3.94
C LYS A 10 6.99 5.64 -3.24
N GLN A 11 7.83 6.25 -2.41
CA GLN A 11 8.85 5.55 -1.63
C GLN A 11 8.23 4.55 -0.65
N TRP A 12 7.15 4.94 0.03
CA TRP A 12 6.41 4.05 0.92
C TRP A 12 5.85 2.83 0.18
N LEU A 13 5.23 3.03 -0.99
CA LEU A 13 4.73 1.93 -1.82
C LEU A 13 5.89 1.02 -2.28
N LEU A 14 7.00 1.57 -2.79
CA LEU A 14 8.15 0.76 -3.21
C LEU A 14 8.71 -0.09 -2.08
N SER A 15 8.88 0.50 -0.89
CA SER A 15 9.43 -0.22 0.26
C SER A 15 8.53 -1.39 0.64
N ASN A 16 7.24 -1.12 0.86
CA ASN A 16 6.30 -2.16 1.28
C ASN A 16 6.11 -3.24 0.21
N ILE A 17 6.05 -2.87 -1.07
CA ILE A 17 5.96 -3.85 -2.17
C ILE A 17 7.23 -4.70 -2.19
N THR A 18 8.41 -4.11 -2.05
CA THR A 18 9.68 -4.85 -2.03
C THR A 18 9.76 -5.82 -0.85
N ASP A 19 9.35 -5.38 0.35
CA ASP A 19 9.32 -6.25 1.54
C ASP A 19 8.39 -7.45 1.34
N LEU A 20 7.19 -7.24 0.77
CA LEU A 20 6.26 -8.32 0.45
C LEU A 20 6.78 -9.24 -0.66
N LEU A 21 7.55 -8.72 -1.61
CA LEU A 21 8.19 -9.52 -2.64
C LEU A 21 9.35 -10.36 -2.10
N VAL A 22 10.05 -9.92 -1.06
CA VAL A 22 11.09 -10.73 -0.42
C VAL A 22 10.48 -11.78 0.53
N ASN A 23 9.28 -11.53 1.05
CA ASN A 23 8.58 -12.45 1.94
C ASN A 23 8.23 -13.78 1.24
N GLU A 24 8.66 -14.89 1.84
CA GLU A 24 8.43 -16.27 1.35
C GLU A 24 6.97 -16.71 1.50
N ASP A 25 6.24 -16.15 2.47
CA ASP A 25 4.83 -16.47 2.70
C ASP A 25 3.89 -15.82 1.66
N THR A 26 4.41 -14.88 0.87
CA THR A 26 3.65 -14.22 -0.19
C THR A 26 3.37 -15.18 -1.34
N LYS A 27 2.09 -15.42 -1.60
CA LYS A 27 1.64 -16.40 -2.59
C LYS A 27 2.03 -15.95 -4.01
N PRO A 28 2.22 -16.91 -4.95
CA PRO A 28 2.58 -16.59 -6.33
C PRO A 28 1.60 -15.62 -7.01
N GLU A 29 0.30 -15.75 -6.72
CA GLU A 29 -0.75 -14.89 -7.27
C GLU A 29 -0.63 -13.43 -6.78
N GLU A 30 -0.33 -13.25 -5.50
CA GLU A 30 -0.12 -11.93 -4.86
C GLU A 30 1.19 -11.30 -5.36
N ARG A 31 2.25 -12.12 -5.44
CA ARG A 31 3.57 -11.71 -5.92
C ARG A 31 3.50 -11.16 -7.34
N LYS A 32 2.67 -11.74 -8.21
CA LYS A 32 2.44 -11.23 -9.56
C LYS A 32 1.84 -9.81 -9.53
N ILE A 33 0.79 -9.60 -8.75
CA ILE A 33 0.13 -8.29 -8.61
C ILE A 33 1.10 -7.25 -8.03
N LEU A 34 1.90 -7.64 -7.04
CA LEU A 34 2.90 -6.79 -6.42
C LEU A 34 4.06 -6.44 -7.37
N LEU A 35 4.51 -7.39 -8.20
CA LEU A 35 5.53 -7.14 -9.23
C LEU A 35 5.02 -6.17 -10.29
N ASP A 36 3.79 -6.37 -10.78
CA ASP A 36 3.16 -5.47 -11.74
C ASP A 36 3.05 -4.06 -11.16
N ALA A 37 2.59 -3.94 -9.90
CA ALA A 37 2.52 -2.67 -9.19
C ALA A 37 3.88 -1.98 -9.02
N LYS A 38 4.94 -2.74 -8.73
CA LYS A 38 6.31 -2.23 -8.63
C LYS A 38 6.78 -1.66 -9.97
N HIS A 39 6.59 -2.42 -11.05
CA HIS A 39 7.03 -2.04 -12.39
C HIS A 39 6.36 -0.74 -12.85
N GLU A 40 5.05 -0.61 -12.64
CA GLU A 40 4.33 0.63 -12.96
C GLU A 40 4.88 1.83 -12.17
N LEU A 41 5.17 1.62 -10.89
CA LEU A 41 5.67 2.69 -10.03
C LEU A 41 7.11 3.11 -10.39
N GLU A 42 7.96 2.16 -10.80
CA GLU A 42 9.31 2.40 -11.33
C GLU A 42 9.29 3.11 -12.70
N ASN A 43 8.28 2.83 -13.53
CA ASN A 43 8.06 3.51 -14.82
C ASN A 43 7.57 4.96 -14.68
N GLY A 44 7.34 5.43 -13.45
CA GLY A 44 6.98 6.80 -13.16
C GLY A 44 5.48 7.04 -12.99
N GLU A 45 4.66 5.98 -13.00
CA GLU A 45 3.21 6.10 -12.81
C GLU A 45 2.84 6.77 -11.49
N SER A 46 1.61 7.27 -11.43
CA SER A 46 1.12 7.91 -10.22
C SER A 46 0.90 6.89 -9.10
N ALA A 47 1.31 7.22 -7.87
CA ALA A 47 1.08 6.37 -6.71
C ALA A 47 -0.41 6.01 -6.52
N ASN A 48 -1.32 6.92 -6.88
CA ASN A 48 -2.76 6.67 -6.85
C ASN A 48 -3.20 5.59 -7.85
N TYR A 49 -2.61 5.58 -9.05
CA TYR A 49 -2.86 4.54 -10.05
C TYR A 49 -2.39 3.19 -9.55
N VAL A 50 -1.19 3.13 -8.97
CA VAL A 50 -0.61 1.90 -8.41
C VAL A 50 -1.43 1.38 -7.22
N CYS A 51 -1.87 2.26 -6.31
CA CYS A 51 -2.82 1.89 -5.25
C CYS A 51 -4.11 1.27 -5.80
N ASN A 52 -4.63 1.81 -6.91
CA ASN A 52 -5.82 1.27 -7.56
C ASN A 52 -5.56 -0.09 -8.21
N LEU A 53 -4.41 -0.29 -8.87
CA LEU A 53 -4.01 -1.59 -9.42
C LEU A 53 -3.92 -2.65 -8.33
N ILE A 54 -3.27 -2.33 -7.21
CA ILE A 54 -3.14 -3.24 -6.06
C ILE A 54 -4.53 -3.58 -5.50
N ARG A 55 -5.42 -2.60 -5.35
CA ARG A 55 -6.81 -2.84 -4.94
C ARG A 55 -7.52 -3.79 -5.90
N VAL A 56 -7.54 -3.48 -7.20
CA VAL A 56 -8.28 -4.29 -8.18
C VAL A 56 -7.74 -5.71 -8.26
N GLY A 57 -6.42 -5.90 -8.11
CA GLY A 57 -5.80 -7.22 -8.09
C GLY A 57 -6.06 -8.01 -6.81
N LEU A 58 -5.97 -7.36 -5.64
CA LEU A 58 -6.07 -8.02 -4.33
C LEU A 58 -7.51 -8.08 -3.79
N ASP A 59 -8.44 -7.22 -4.21
CA ASP A 59 -9.85 -7.20 -3.75
C ASP A 59 -10.53 -8.58 -3.95
N PRO A 60 -10.40 -9.27 -5.11
CA PRO A 60 -10.96 -10.60 -5.29
C PRO A 60 -10.36 -11.65 -4.35
N LEU A 61 -9.06 -11.56 -4.06
CA LEU A 61 -8.37 -12.46 -3.13
C LEU A 61 -8.76 -12.16 -1.68
N SER A 62 -8.96 -10.88 -1.36
CA SER A 62 -9.43 -10.41 -0.05
C SER A 62 -10.83 -10.91 0.24
N TRP A 63 -11.76 -10.82 -0.72
CA TRP A 63 -13.14 -11.30 -0.55
C TRP A 63 -13.21 -12.81 -0.35
N GLN A 64 -12.25 -13.55 -0.92
CA GLN A 64 -12.13 -14.99 -0.74
C GLN A 64 -11.39 -15.39 0.55
N GLY A 65 -10.87 -14.43 1.33
CA GLY A 65 -10.06 -14.71 2.51
C GLY A 65 -8.75 -15.45 2.19
N LYS A 66 -8.26 -15.32 0.96
CA LYS A 66 -7.07 -16.02 0.47
C LYS A 66 -5.80 -15.19 0.56
N LEU A 67 -5.88 -13.95 1.03
CA LEU A 67 -4.71 -13.10 1.20
C LEU A 67 -3.79 -13.62 2.30
N SER A 68 -2.49 -13.60 2.04
CA SER A 68 -1.44 -13.79 3.02
C SER A 68 -1.49 -12.65 4.05
N TYR A 69 -1.11 -12.95 5.28
CA TYR A 69 -1.33 -12.04 6.42
C TYR A 69 -0.69 -10.66 6.21
N ASP A 70 0.55 -10.61 5.70
CA ASP A 70 1.24 -9.34 5.47
C ASP A 70 0.71 -8.60 4.23
N VAL A 71 0.30 -9.33 3.19
CA VAL A 71 -0.35 -8.75 2.00
C VAL A 71 -1.71 -8.15 2.36
N MET A 72 -2.47 -8.80 3.24
CA MET A 72 -3.73 -8.29 3.76
C MET A 72 -3.53 -6.99 4.56
N LYS A 73 -2.51 -6.92 5.42
CA LYS A 73 -2.16 -5.69 6.15
C LYS A 73 -1.84 -4.54 5.19
N PHE A 74 -1.05 -4.82 4.16
CA PHE A 74 -0.69 -3.84 3.14
C PHE A 74 -1.90 -3.37 2.32
N HIS A 75 -2.75 -4.29 1.88
CA HIS A 75 -4.00 -3.98 1.19
C HIS A 75 -4.93 -3.11 2.05
N TYR A 76 -5.02 -3.39 3.34
CA TYR A 76 -5.79 -2.57 4.28
C TYR A 76 -5.18 -1.17 4.46
N ALA A 77 -3.85 -1.07 4.51
CA ALA A 77 -3.16 0.23 4.58
C ALA A 77 -3.44 1.09 3.34
N ILE A 78 -3.41 0.49 2.15
CA ILE A 78 -3.74 1.18 0.89
C ILE A 78 -5.21 1.62 0.86
N THR A 79 -6.14 0.75 1.23
CA THR A 79 -7.58 1.08 1.21
C THR A 79 -7.96 2.14 2.26
N SER A 80 -7.25 2.18 3.38
CA SER A 80 -7.35 3.25 4.39
C SER A 80 -6.80 4.58 3.88
N TYR A 81 -5.70 4.56 3.13
CA TYR A 81 -5.06 5.74 2.56
C TYR A 81 -5.81 6.30 1.34
N ALA A 82 -6.27 5.42 0.46
CA ALA A 82 -7.08 5.73 -0.72
C ALA A 82 -8.54 5.99 -0.32
N ARG A 83 -8.78 6.99 0.54
CA ARG A 83 -10.15 7.45 0.83
C ARG A 83 -10.76 8.15 -0.39
N PRO A 84 -12.07 7.98 -0.61
CA PRO A 84 -12.76 8.36 -1.83
C PRO A 84 -12.64 9.86 -2.09
N VAL A 85 -12.63 10.22 -3.37
CA VAL A 85 -12.74 11.60 -3.85
C VAL A 85 -14.13 12.14 -3.49
N SER A 86 -14.38 12.46 -2.22
CA SER A 86 -15.43 13.39 -1.82
C SER A 86 -15.22 13.91 -0.41
N ALA A 87 -14.84 15.19 -0.37
CA ALA A 87 -15.22 16.21 0.60
C ALA A 87 -15.03 15.93 2.11
N LYS A 88 -14.04 16.66 2.68
CA LYS A 88 -14.19 17.38 3.96
C LYS A 88 -14.07 16.59 5.28
N ALA A 89 -13.49 15.40 5.30
CA ALA A 89 -13.23 14.69 6.55
C ALA A 89 -11.80 14.13 6.62
N GLY A 90 -10.87 14.85 7.26
CA GLY A 90 -9.55 14.27 7.47
C GLY A 90 -8.43 15.18 7.96
N ALA A 91 -8.71 16.23 8.72
CA ALA A 91 -7.66 16.93 9.49
C ALA A 91 -6.99 16.05 10.58
N CYS A 92 -7.30 14.74 10.63
CA CYS A 92 -6.74 13.77 11.57
C CYS A 92 -5.88 12.67 10.92
N GLY A 93 -5.65 12.72 9.59
CA GLY A 93 -4.90 11.66 8.88
C GLY A 93 -3.37 11.74 8.98
N GLY A 94 -2.82 12.94 9.21
CA GLY A 94 -1.36 13.15 9.26
C GLY A 94 -0.68 12.66 10.53
N ALA A 95 -1.40 12.57 11.66
CA ALA A 95 -0.84 12.16 12.95
C ALA A 95 -0.91 10.65 13.21
N ALA A 96 -1.76 9.92 12.49
CA ALA A 96 -1.93 8.48 12.70
C ALA A 96 -0.82 7.63 12.06
N LEU A 97 -0.14 8.14 11.03
CA LEU A 97 1.00 7.47 10.40
C LEU A 97 2.21 7.34 11.36
N GLY A 98 2.48 8.34 12.21
CA GLY A 98 3.55 8.25 13.21
C GLY A 98 3.28 7.24 14.34
N MET A 99 1.99 7.00 14.66
CA MET A 99 1.60 6.13 15.78
C MET A 99 1.37 4.68 15.37
N ALA A 100 0.90 4.40 14.15
CA ALA A 100 0.75 3.03 13.66
C ALA A 100 2.10 2.35 13.36
N PHE A 101 3.15 3.12 13.02
CA PHE A 101 4.50 2.59 12.80
C PHE A 101 5.37 2.53 14.07
N SER A 102 5.17 3.41 15.05
CA SER A 102 5.93 3.34 16.33
C SER A 102 5.57 2.14 17.20
N GLY A 103 4.40 1.53 17.00
CA GLY A 103 3.97 0.34 17.74
C GLY A 103 4.59 -0.98 17.24
N LEU A 104 5.18 -1.02 16.04
CA LEU A 104 5.77 -2.24 15.46
C LEU A 104 7.28 -2.36 15.72
N MET A 105 7.94 -1.29 16.16
CA MET A 105 9.36 -1.26 16.60
C MET A 105 9.49 -0.98 18.10
N GLY A 106 8.53 -1.47 18.89
CA GLY A 106 8.46 -1.30 20.33
C GLY A 106 8.36 -2.64 21.06
N LYS A 107 9.51 -3.29 21.22
CA LYS A 107 9.83 -4.42 22.12
C LYS A 107 9.71 -5.83 21.56
#